data_AF-A0A916LI43-F1
#
_entry.id   AF-A0A916LI43-F1
#
_cell.length_a   1.000
_cell.length_b   1.000
_cell.length_c   1.000
_cell.angle_alpha   90.00
_cell.angle_beta   90.00
_cell.angle_gamma   90.00
#
_symmetry.space_group_name_H-M   'P 1'
#
loop_
_entity.id
_entity.type
_entity.pdbx_description
1 polymer ?
#
loop_
_entity_poly.entity_id
_entity_poly.type
_entity_poly.pdbx_seq_one_letter_code
_entity_poly.pdbx_strand_id
1 'polypeptide(L)'
;MFVGEAIPLGLAHEIYISEFVLRELRDVMMRLNFDRDDVDEIEKFLRGNCIVVVHGGLNERVCRDESDDNILAGALEGKVDVIVTGDKDLLVPKGSLCRRSGNIKGF
;
A
#
# COMPACT_ATOMS: atom_id res chain seq x y z
N MET A 1 -22.47 -8.67 19.85
CA MET A 1 -23.33 -9.44 18.93
C MET A 1 -22.61 -9.44 17.59
N PHE A 2 -21.77 -10.46 17.36
CA PHE A 2 -21.10 -10.67 16.09
C PHE A 2 -21.95 -11.68 15.32
N VAL A 3 -22.67 -11.21 14.30
CA VAL A 3 -23.30 -12.10 13.33
C VAL A 3 -22.25 -12.38 12.27
N GLY A 4 -21.83 -13.64 12.18
CA GLY A 4 -20.84 -14.09 11.21
C GLY A 4 -21.48 -14.36 9.85
N GLU A 5 -20.69 -14.18 8.80
CA GLU A 5 -20.78 -15.04 7.62
C GLU A 5 -19.43 -15.70 7.40
N ALA A 6 -19.47 -16.99 7.08
CA ALA A 6 -18.31 -17.81 6.80
C ALA A 6 -17.58 -17.25 5.58
N ILE A 7 -16.40 -16.67 5.80
CA ILE A 7 -15.49 -16.33 4.70
C ILE A 7 -14.94 -17.66 4.16
N PRO A 8 -15.10 -17.98 2.86
CA PRO A 8 -14.55 -19.18 2.27
C PRO A 8 -13.04 -19.21 2.50
N LEU A 9 -12.58 -20.19 3.28
CA LEU A 9 -11.17 -20.46 3.57
C LEU A 9 -10.47 -20.86 2.25
N GLY A 10 -9.97 -19.88 1.51
CA GLY A 10 -9.20 -20.13 0.29
C GLY A 10 -8.68 -18.91 -0.47
N LEU A 11 -9.36 -17.74 -0.41
CA LEU A 11 -9.01 -16.57 -1.26
C LEU A 11 -9.26 -15.18 -0.63
N ALA A 12 -9.48 -15.09 0.68
CA ALA A 12 -9.59 -13.79 1.34
C ALA A 12 -8.21 -13.13 1.39
N HIS A 13 -8.03 -12.08 0.59
CA HIS A 13 -6.86 -11.22 0.64
C HIS A 13 -7.26 -9.91 1.33
N GLU A 14 -6.43 -9.48 2.27
CA GLU A 14 -6.55 -8.15 2.87
C GLU A 14 -5.75 -7.18 2.03
N ILE A 15 -6.40 -6.10 1.59
CA ILE A 15 -5.75 -5.05 0.81
C ILE A 15 -5.31 -3.96 1.79
N TYR A 16 -4.01 -3.68 1.80
CA TYR A 16 -3.44 -2.59 2.58
C TYR A 16 -3.09 -1.42 1.66
N ILE A 17 -3.34 -0.20 2.12
CA ILE A 17 -2.95 1.03 1.44
C ILE A 17 -2.39 2.02 2.46
N SER A 18 -1.33 2.75 2.12
CA SER A 18 -0.79 3.76 3.02
C SER A 18 -1.48 5.12 2.86
N GLU A 19 -1.49 5.92 3.93
CA GLU A 19 -1.90 7.33 3.84
C GLU A 19 -1.02 8.15 2.87
N PHE A 20 0.22 7.72 2.63
CA PHE A 20 1.07 8.32 1.62
C PHE A 20 0.49 8.13 0.22
N VAL A 21 0.18 6.89 -0.17
CA VAL A 21 -0.40 6.58 -1.49
C VAL A 21 -1.77 7.24 -1.68
N LEU A 22 -2.62 7.27 -0.64
CA LEU A 22 -3.91 7.95 -0.72
C LEU A 22 -3.77 9.46 -1.00
N ARG A 23 -2.80 10.13 -0.36
CA ARG A 23 -2.52 11.54 -0.59
C ARG A 23 -1.96 11.80 -1.98
N GLU A 24 -1.00 10.98 -2.44
CA GLU A 24 -0.46 11.10 -3.79
C GLU A 24 -1.53 10.90 -4.86
N LEU A 25 -2.39 9.89 -4.69
CA LEU A 25 -3.50 9.63 -5.60
C LEU A 25 -4.43 10.84 -5.67
N ARG A 26 -4.80 11.40 -4.51
CA ARG A 26 -5.61 12.62 -4.43
C ARG A 26 -4.96 13.78 -5.18
N ASP A 27 -3.69 14.08 -4.89
CA ASP A 27 -2.96 15.19 -5.50
C ASP A 27 -2.84 15.03 -7.02
N VAL A 28 -2.61 13.80 -7.50
CA VAL A 28 -2.57 13.49 -8.93
C VAL A 28 -3.95 13.70 -9.58
N MET A 29 -5.02 13.18 -8.99
CA MET A 29 -6.37 13.37 -9.54
C MET A 29 -6.77 14.85 -9.58
N MET A 30 -6.44 15.61 -8.52
CA MET A 30 -6.68 17.05 -8.49
C MET A 30 -5.88 17.79 -9.58
N ARG A 31 -4.62 17.40 -9.82
CA ARG A 31 -3.78 17.96 -10.89
C ARG A 31 -4.28 17.60 -12.29
N LEU A 32 -4.96 16.47 -12.44
CA LEU A 32 -5.60 16.03 -13.68
C LEU A 32 -7.03 16.59 -13.84
N ASN A 33 -7.45 17.53 -12.99
CA ASN A 33 -8.74 18.22 -13.07
C ASN A 33 -9.97 17.28 -12.92
N PHE A 34 -9.84 16.21 -12.14
CA PHE A 34 -11.00 15.43 -11.70
C PHE A 34 -11.93 16.29 -10.83
N ASP A 35 -13.22 15.99 -10.84
CA ASP A 35 -14.16 16.65 -9.93
C ASP A 35 -13.81 16.27 -8.49
N ARG A 36 -13.99 17.22 -7.56
CA ARG A 36 -13.78 16.99 -6.14
C ARG A 36 -14.70 15.91 -5.61
N ASP A 37 -15.93 15.85 -6.09
CA ASP A 37 -16.89 14.84 -5.66
C ASP A 37 -16.44 13.43 -6.06
N ASP A 38 -15.93 13.26 -7.29
CA ASP A 38 -15.35 11.99 -7.76
C ASP A 38 -14.11 11.60 -6.94
N VAL A 39 -13.23 12.57 -6.67
CA VAL A 39 -12.02 12.35 -5.84
C VAL A 39 -12.39 11.88 -4.43
N ASP A 40 -13.37 12.54 -3.80
CA ASP A 40 -13.83 12.20 -2.46
C ASP A 40 -14.55 10.84 -2.44
N GLU A 41 -15.31 10.49 -3.49
CA GLU A 41 -15.94 9.18 -3.64
C GLU A 41 -14.90 8.06 -3.78
N ILE A 42 -13.89 8.24 -4.63
CA ILE A 42 -12.80 7.27 -4.80
C ILE A 42 -12.02 7.08 -3.50
N GLU A 43 -11.66 8.17 -2.82
CA GLU A 43 -10.95 8.09 -1.54
C GLU A 43 -11.79 7.36 -0.48
N LYS A 44 -13.08 7.67 -0.40
CA LYS A 44 -14.02 6.99 0.50
C LYS A 44 -14.15 5.50 0.17
N PHE A 45 -14.23 5.15 -1.11
CA PHE A 45 -14.28 3.76 -1.55
C PHE A 45 -13.02 3.00 -1.12
N LEU A 46 -11.83 3.56 -1.35
CA LEU A 46 -10.57 2.93 -0.95
C LEU A 46 -10.46 2.78 0.57
N ARG A 47 -10.80 3.82 1.34
CA ARG A 47 -10.79 3.76 2.81
C ARG A 47 -11.82 2.76 3.37
N GLY A 48 -12.92 2.52 2.66
CA GLY A 48 -13.94 1.56 3.06
C GLY A 48 -13.61 0.10 2.74
N ASN A 49 -12.71 -0.15 1.77
CA ASN A 49 -12.39 -1.49 1.27
C ASN A 49 -10.94 -1.93 1.53
N CYS A 50 -10.08 -1.02 2.02
CA CYS A 50 -8.69 -1.30 2.34
C CYS A 50 -8.39 -1.02 3.82
N ILE A 51 -7.41 -1.74 4.36
CA ILE A 51 -6.81 -1.43 5.65
C ILE A 51 -5.81 -0.29 5.44
N VAL A 52 -6.10 0.87 6.04
CA VAL A 52 -5.26 2.06 5.88
C VAL A 52 -4.14 2.06 6.91
N VAL A 53 -2.91 2.26 6.43
CA VAL A 53 -1.70 2.24 7.25
C VAL A 53 -1.05 3.61 7.29
N VAL A 54 -0.67 4.04 8.49
CA VAL A 54 0.18 5.21 8.71
C VAL A 54 1.57 4.71 9.04
N HIS A 55 2.58 5.09 8.26
CA HIS A 55 3.96 4.67 8.48
C HIS A 55 4.85 5.86 8.84
N GLY A 56 5.95 5.57 9.52
CA GLY A 56 7.08 6.49 9.62
C GLY A 56 7.97 6.43 8.36
N GLY A 57 9.06 7.20 8.37
CA GLY A 57 10.14 6.99 7.39
C GLY A 57 10.96 5.74 7.70
N LEU A 58 11.71 5.25 6.72
CA LEU A 58 12.76 4.24 6.97
C LEU A 58 13.98 4.90 7.63
N ASN A 59 14.70 4.14 8.44
CA ASN A 59 15.94 4.61 9.09
C ASN A 59 17.09 4.82 8.09
N GLU A 60 17.03 4.14 6.95
CA GLU A 60 18.00 4.23 5.87
C GLU A 60 17.28 4.26 4.53
N ARG A 61 17.90 4.93 3.55
CA ARG A 61 17.38 4.95 2.19
C ARG A 61 17.64 3.60 1.52
N VAL A 62 16.58 2.91 1.12
CA VAL A 62 16.67 1.55 0.55
C VAL A 62 16.56 1.60 -0.97
N CYS A 63 15.61 2.39 -1.46
CA CYS A 63 15.30 2.52 -2.87
C CYS A 63 16.15 3.60 -3.55
N ARG A 64 16.28 3.47 -4.88
CA ARG A 64 16.95 4.49 -5.70
C ARG A 64 16.09 5.76 -5.80
N ASP A 65 14.78 5.62 -5.86
CA ASP A 65 13.85 6.72 -5.65
C ASP A 65 13.56 6.84 -4.15
N GLU A 66 13.58 8.06 -3.62
CA GLU A 66 13.26 8.29 -2.20
C GLU A 66 11.76 8.12 -1.92
N SER A 67 10.89 8.36 -2.91
CA SER A 67 9.45 8.18 -2.76
C SER A 67 9.07 6.71 -2.54
N ASP A 68 9.77 5.79 -3.20
CA ASP A 68 9.57 4.33 -3.08
C ASP A 68 9.80 3.79 -1.66
N ASP A 69 10.65 4.45 -0.86
CA ASP A 69 10.87 4.05 0.54
C ASP A 69 9.59 4.15 1.37
N ASN A 70 8.65 5.03 0.99
CA ASN A 70 7.33 5.12 1.64
C ASN A 70 6.47 3.89 1.37
N ILE A 71 6.60 3.27 0.19
CA ILE A 71 5.89 2.03 -0.15
C ILE A 71 6.42 0.89 0.71
N LEU A 72 7.75 0.78 0.84
CA LEU A 72 8.39 -0.20 1.71
C LEU A 72 8.04 0.02 3.19
N ALA A 73 8.08 1.26 3.67
CA ALA A 73 7.70 1.59 5.05
C ALA A 73 6.23 1.23 5.34
N GLY A 74 5.31 1.54 4.43
CA GLY A 74 3.91 1.15 4.53
C GLY A 74 3.71 -0.36 4.56
N ALA A 75 4.44 -1.10 3.72
CA ALA A 75 4.39 -2.55 3.67
C ALA A 75 4.90 -3.19 4.97
N LEU A 76 5.98 -2.65 5.56
CA LEU A 76 6.53 -3.10 6.84
C LEU A 76 5.58 -2.84 8.01
N GLU A 77 5.02 -1.63 8.08
CA GLU A 77 4.06 -1.27 9.14
C GLU A 77 2.78 -2.09 9.04
N GLY A 78 2.28 -2.30 7.82
CA GLY A 78 1.13 -3.17 7.54
C GLY A 78 1.42 -4.66 7.69
N LYS A 79 2.69 -5.06 7.83
CA LYS A 79 3.15 -6.47 7.86
C LYS A 79 2.61 -7.28 6.69
N VAL A 80 2.62 -6.68 5.50
CA VAL A 80 2.00 -7.29 4.32
C VAL A 80 2.88 -8.40 3.76
N ASP A 81 2.25 -9.44 3.23
CA ASP A 81 2.98 -10.57 2.62
C ASP A 81 3.54 -10.23 1.23
N VAL A 82 2.88 -9.32 0.50
CA VAL A 82 3.15 -9.01 -0.90
C VAL A 82 2.91 -7.53 -1.19
N ILE A 83 3.81 -6.91 -1.96
CA ILE A 83 3.61 -5.61 -2.60
C ILE A 83 3.11 -5.84 -4.03
N VAL A 84 2.01 -5.20 -4.39
CA VAL A 84 1.54 -5.14 -5.78
C VAL A 84 2.03 -3.83 -6.39
N THR A 85 2.91 -3.91 -7.37
CA THR A 85 3.52 -2.74 -8.01
C THR A 85 3.61 -2.90 -9.53
N GLY A 86 3.41 -1.81 -10.25
CA GLY A 86 3.72 -1.71 -11.69
C GLY A 86 5.15 -1.26 -11.97
N ASP A 87 5.88 -0.80 -10.95
CA ASP A 87 7.25 -0.33 -11.07
C ASP A 87 8.23 -1.50 -10.96
N LYS A 88 9.14 -1.60 -11.94
CA LYS A 88 10.18 -2.63 -11.98
C LYS A 88 11.28 -2.39 -10.94
N ASP A 89 11.47 -1.16 -10.50
CA ASP A 89 12.49 -0.81 -9.52
C ASP A 89 12.16 -1.36 -8.13
N LEU A 90 10.87 -1.44 -7.79
CA LEU A 90 10.36 -2.12 -6.58
C LEU A 90 10.46 -3.65 -6.64
N LEU A 91 10.72 -4.24 -7.82
CA LEU A 91 10.92 -5.70 -7.99
C LEU A 91 12.38 -6.13 -7.78
N VAL A 92 13.32 -5.18 -7.77
CA VAL A 92 14.74 -5.43 -7.56
C VAL A 92 15.31 -4.47 -6.50
N PRO A 93 14.83 -4.51 -5.24
CA PRO A 93 15.54 -3.85 -4.16
C PRO A 93 16.99 -4.37 -4.12
N LYS A 94 17.97 -3.50 -3.82
CA LYS A 94 19.33 -3.98 -3.53
C LYS A 94 19.25 -4.82 -2.25
N GLY A 95 19.37 -6.13 -2.41
CA GLY A 95 19.23 -7.08 -1.30
C GLY A 95 17.87 -7.77 -1.31
N SER A 96 17.83 -8.91 -0.65
CA SER A 96 16.83 -10.00 -0.70
C SER A 96 15.37 -9.66 -0.29
N LEU A 97 14.89 -8.43 -0.47
CA LEU A 97 13.63 -7.95 0.09
C LEU A 97 12.37 -8.35 -0.70
N CYS A 98 12.46 -8.52 -2.01
CA CYS A 98 11.32 -8.95 -2.83
C CYS A 98 11.48 -10.43 -3.20
N ARG A 99 11.01 -11.34 -2.33
CA ARG A 99 10.76 -12.73 -2.76
C ARG A 99 9.34 -12.83 -3.30
N ARG A 100 9.20 -13.36 -4.52
CA ARG A 100 7.91 -13.85 -5.04
C ARG A 100 7.30 -14.77 -3.98
N SER A 101 6.23 -14.31 -3.32
CA SER A 101 5.50 -15.06 -2.28
C SER A 101 6.32 -15.38 -1.02
N GLY A 102 6.99 -14.39 -0.42
CA GLY A 102 7.65 -14.57 0.87
C GLY A 102 7.66 -13.30 1.71
N ASN A 103 7.17 -13.44 2.95
CA ASN A 103 7.07 -12.45 4.02
C ASN A 103 8.15 -11.36 3.98
N ILE A 104 7.75 -10.10 3.91
CA ILE A 104 8.64 -8.93 3.90
C ILE A 104 9.30 -8.84 5.27
N LYS A 105 10.61 -9.10 5.34
CA LYS A 105 11.35 -9.00 6.61
C LYS A 105 11.70 -7.55 6.88
N GLY A 106 11.40 -7.09 8.09
CA GLY A 106 11.85 -5.81 8.62
C GLY A 106 13.36 -5.70 8.62
N PHE A 107 13.83 -4.49 8.30
CA PHE A 107 15.20 -4.05 8.50
C PHE A 107 15.48 -3.82 9.98
#